data_AF-A0A0Q5FKP3-F1
#
_entry.id   AF-A0A0Q5FKP3-F1
#
_cell.length_a   1.000
_cell.length_b   1.000
_cell.length_c   1.000
_cell.angle_alpha   90.00
_cell.angle_beta   90.00
_cell.angle_gamma   90.00
#
_symmetry.space_group_name_H-M   'P 1'
#
loop_
_entity.id
_entity.type
_entity.pdbx_description
1 polymer ?
#
loop_
_entity_poly.entity_id
_entity_poly.type
_entity_poly.pdbx_seq_one_letter_code
_entity_poly.pdbx_strand_id
1 'polypeptide(L)' 'MTPGHVFPARYDGVCAAGCPDRIHPGDPVRYDDHDQLRHDQCTPKPSKFDIGPREVLCSDCWTVKPCRCDDD' A
#
# COMPACT_ATOMS: atom_id res chain seq x y z
N MET A 1 -14.23 6.71 -3.57
CA MET A 1 -13.45 6.76 -4.82
C MET A 1 -13.05 5.33 -5.12
N THR A 2 -13.11 4.83 -6.37
CA THR A 2 -12.85 3.41 -6.64
C THR A 2 -11.33 3.15 -6.54
N PRO A 3 -10.86 2.38 -5.53
CA PRO A 3 -9.44 2.07 -5.42
C PRO A 3 -8.97 1.32 -6.67
N GLY A 4 -7.83 1.72 -7.23
CA GLY A 4 -7.23 1.09 -8.41
C GLY A 4 -7.69 1.60 -9.78
N HIS A 5 -8.61 2.57 -9.88
CA HIS A 5 -8.90 3.22 -11.16
C HIS A 5 -7.77 4.19 -11.56
N VAL A 6 -7.21 3.99 -12.75
CA VAL A 6 -6.16 4.86 -13.31
C VAL A 6 -6.80 6.02 -14.05
N PHE A 7 -6.31 7.23 -13.82
CA PHE A 7 -6.79 8.44 -14.48
C PHE A 7 -5.62 9.39 -14.76
N PRO A 8 -5.74 10.28 -15.76
CA PRO A 8 -4.73 11.30 -16.00
C PRO A 8 -4.77 12.34 -14.88
N ALA A 9 -3.62 12.66 -14.31
CA ALA A 9 -3.48 13.70 -13.31
C ALA A 9 -3.92 15.05 -13.90
N ARG A 10 -4.65 15.83 -13.10
CA ARG A 10 -5.15 17.16 -13.50
C ARG A 10 -4.25 18.30 -13.04
N TYR A 11 -3.47 18.05 -11.98
CA TYR A 11 -2.65 19.03 -11.29
C TYR A 11 -1.32 18.40 -10.92
N ASP A 12 -0.30 19.23 -10.74
CA ASP A 12 0.98 18.80 -10.19
C ASP A 12 0.83 18.28 -8.76
N GLY A 13 1.56 17.22 -8.44
CA GLY A 13 1.47 16.55 -7.15
C GLY A 13 2.74 15.82 -6.75
N VAL A 14 2.71 15.23 -5.56
CA VAL A 14 3.78 14.36 -5.06
C VAL A 14 3.28 12.93 -5.11
N CYS A 15 4.12 12.02 -5.62
CA CYS A 15 3.79 10.61 -5.62
C CYS A 15 3.91 10.03 -4.20
N ALA A 16 2.80 9.53 -3.67
CA ALA A 16 2.74 8.91 -2.34
C ALA A 16 3.64 7.68 -2.19
N ALA A 17 4.00 7.01 -3.30
CA ALA A 17 4.95 5.90 -3.27
C ALA A 17 6.41 6.34 -3.01
N GLY A 18 6.69 7.64 -2.98
CA GLY A 18 8.01 8.18 -2.68
C GLY A 18 9.02 8.08 -3.83
N CYS A 19 8.56 8.04 -5.08
CA CYS A 19 9.46 8.14 -6.23
C CYS A 19 10.04 9.57 -6.35
N PRO A 20 11.22 9.74 -6.97
CA PRO A 20 11.86 11.04 -7.13
C PRO A 20 11.09 11.96 -8.10
N ASP A 21 10.35 11.39 -9.06
CA ASP A 21 9.53 12.14 -10.00
C ASP A 21 8.25 12.67 -9.36
N ARG A 22 7.93 13.93 -9.69
CA ARG A 22 6.67 14.56 -9.34
C ARG A 22 5.59 14.14 -10.33
N ILE A 23 4.36 14.13 -9.85
CA ILE A 23 3.19 13.92 -10.70
C ILE A 23 2.97 15.20 -11.49
N HIS A 24 2.87 15.13 -12.81
CA HIS A 24 2.52 16.25 -13.67
C HIS A 24 1.14 16.05 -14.32
N PRO A 25 0.49 17.12 -14.79
CA PRO A 25 -0.76 16.99 -15.53
C PRO A 25 -0.61 16.09 -16.76
N GLY A 26 -1.49 15.09 -16.88
CA GLY A 26 -1.43 14.07 -17.92
C GLY A 26 -0.79 12.75 -17.50
N ASP A 27 -0.04 12.71 -16.39
CA ASP A 27 0.55 11.47 -15.89
C ASP A 27 -0.53 10.46 -15.47
N PRO A 28 -0.33 9.16 -15.75
CA PRO A 28 -1.23 8.11 -15.31
C PRO A 28 -1.07 7.89 -13.79
N VAL A 29 -2.12 8.25 -13.04
CA VAL A 29 -2.13 8.17 -11.57
C VAL A 29 -3.34 7.38 -11.07
N ARG A 30 -3.24 6.91 -9.84
CA ARG A 30 -4.31 6.23 -9.11
C ARG A 30 -4.26 6.58 -7.63
N TYR A 31 -5.41 6.45 -6.97
CA TYR A 31 -5.49 6.51 -5.51
C TYR A 31 -5.07 5.18 -4.89
N ASP A 32 -4.39 5.23 -3.75
CA ASP A 32 -4.17 4.09 -2.87
C ASP A 32 -5.29 3.92 -1.85
N ASP A 33 -5.19 2.87 -1.05
CA ASP A 33 -6.16 2.54 0.00
C ASP A 33 -6.24 3.60 1.12
N HIS A 34 -5.23 4.48 1.22
CA HIS A 34 -5.20 5.65 2.11
C HIS A 34 -5.62 6.97 1.42
N ASP A 35 -6.29 6.90 0.26
CA ASP A 35 -6.73 8.06 -0.52
C ASP A 35 -5.57 9.00 -0.95
N GLN A 36 -4.33 8.50 -1.01
CA GLN A 36 -3.18 9.27 -1.50
C GLN A 36 -2.92 9.02 -2.99
N LEU A 37 -2.44 10.05 -3.69
CA LEU A 37 -2.18 10.00 -5.12
C LEU A 37 -0.80 9.40 -5.42
N ARG A 38 -0.73 8.43 -6.33
CA ARG A 38 0.55 7.89 -6.83
C ARG A 38 0.49 7.62 -8.34
N HIS A 39 1.64 7.57 -8.99
CA HIS A 39 1.73 7.04 -10.36
C HIS A 39 1.23 5.59 -10.40
N ASP A 40 0.59 5.20 -11.49
CA ASP A 40 0.10 3.83 -11.70
C ASP A 40 1.21 2.78 -11.47
N GLN A 41 2.36 3.02 -12.09
CA GLN A 41 3.52 2.12 -12.05
C GLN A 41 4.28 2.14 -10.71
N CYS A 42 3.98 3.09 -9.83
CA CYS A 42 4.62 3.14 -8.53
C CYS A 42 3.91 2.21 -7.53
N THR A 43 4.69 1.30 -6.95
CA THR A 43 4.24 0.44 -5.85
C THR A 43 4.62 1.10 -4.53
N PRO A 44 3.65 1.37 -3.63
CA PRO A 44 3.98 1.92 -2.32
C PRO A 44 4.88 0.93 -1.57
N LYS A 45 5.88 1.46 -0.87
CA LYS A 45 6.72 0.63 0.00
C LYS A 45 5.83 0.12 1.14
N PRO A 46 5.81 -1.19 1.44
CA PRO A 46 4.97 -1.70 2.52
C PRO A 46 5.31 -0.96 3.81
N SER A 47 4.30 -0.39 4.46
CA SER A 47 4.48 0.26 5.74
C SER A 47 4.84 -0.79 6.78
N LYS A 48 5.54 -0.40 7.85
CA LYS A 48 5.78 -1.32 8.99
C LYS A 48 4.49 -1.73 9.71
N PHE A 49 3.38 -1.09 9.35
CA PHE A 49 2.04 -1.37 9.86
C PHE A 49 1.18 -2.17 8.87
N ASP A 50 1.66 -2.38 7.63
CA ASP A 50 1.05 -3.34 6.72
C ASP A 50 1.40 -4.74 7.22
N ILE A 51 0.45 -5.36 7.93
CA ILE A 51 0.53 -6.75 8.35
C ILE A 51 0.59 -7.59 7.07
N GLY A 52 1.81 -7.97 6.67
CA GLY A 52 2.03 -8.75 5.47
C GLY A 52 1.45 -10.15 5.64
N PRO A 53 1.23 -10.91 4.54
CA PRO A 53 0.75 -12.30 4.57
C PRO A 53 1.67 -13.28 5.33
N ARG A 54 2.80 -12.79 5.90
CA ARG A 54 3.75 -13.57 6.70
C ARG A 54 3.44 -13.54 8.20
N GLU A 55 2.54 -12.67 8.65
CA GLU A 55 2.18 -12.55 10.06
C GLU A 55 0.84 -13.26 10.31
N VAL A 56 0.84 -14.60 10.22
CA VAL A 56 -0.33 -15.40 10.60
C VAL A 56 -0.51 -15.29 12.11
N LEU A 57 -1.59 -14.62 12.54
CA LEU A 57 -1.98 -14.61 13.94
C LEU A 57 -2.59 -15.97 14.30
N CYS A 58 -2.16 -16.54 15.42
CA CYS A 58 -2.83 -17.70 15.99
C CYS A 58 -4.24 -17.32 16.49
N SER A 59 -5.27 -18.07 16.11
CA SER A 59 -6.65 -17.79 16.54
C SER A 59 -6.89 -18.04 18.03
N ASP A 60 -6.00 -18.78 18.69
CA ASP A 60 -6.09 -19.16 20.10
C ASP A 60 -5.41 -18.14 21.01
N CYS A 61 -4.13 -17.83 20.75
CA CYS A 61 -3.33 -16.93 21.59
C CYS A 61 -3.11 -15.53 20.99
N TRP A 62 -3.64 -15.26 19.78
CA TRP A 62 -3.54 -13.97 19.08
C TRP A 62 -2.10 -13.45 18.89
N THR A 63 -1.12 -14.35 18.98
CA THR A 63 0.30 -14.06 18.80
C THR A 63 0.73 -14.39 17.36
N VAL A 64 1.75 -13.71 16.83
CA VAL A 64 2.34 -14.00 15.52
C VAL A 64 2.99 -15.38 15.52
N LYS A 65 2.69 -16.22 14.52
CA LYS A 65 3.28 -17.56 14.38
C LYS A 65 4.77 -17.52 13.95
N PRO A 66 5.59 -18.50 14.39
CA PRO A 66 5.24 -19.63 15.25
C PRO A 66 5.05 -19.21 16.72
N CYS A 67 4.00 -19.75 17.34
CA CYS A 67 3.64 -19.50 18.74
C CYS A 67 3.55 -20.84 19.48
N ARG A 68 3.45 -20.81 20.82
CA ARG A 68 3.40 -22.03 21.64
C ARG A 68 2.26 -23.00 21.28
N CYS A 69 1.18 -22.52 20.65
CA CYS A 69 0.07 -23.36 20.19
C CYS A 69 0.42 -24.21 18.94
N ASP A 70 1.58 -24.02 18.32
CA ASP A 70 2.05 -24.77 17.15
C ASP A 70 3.00 -25.94 17.54
N ASP A 71 3.29 -26.10 18.83
CA ASP A 71 4.25 -27.06 19.40
C ASP A 71 3.57 -28.34 19.98
N ASP A 72 2.26 -28.52 19.76
CA ASP A 72 1.45 -29.66 20.23
C ASP A 72 0.97 -30.57 19.09
#